data_AF-A0AAV2ZRW6-F1
#
_entry.id   AF-A0AAV2ZRW6-F1
#
_cell.length_a   1.000
_cell.length_b   1.000
_cell.length_c   1.000
_cell.angle_alpha   90.00
_cell.angle_beta   90.00
_cell.angle_gamma   90.00
#
_symmetry.space_group_name_H-M   'P 1'
#
loop_
_entity.id
_entity.type
_entity.pdbx_description
1 polymer ?
#
loop_
_entity_poly.entity_id
_entity_poly.type
_entity_poly.pdbx_seq_one_letter_code
_entity_poly.pdbx_strand_id
1 'polypeptide(L)'
;MSGKHIIQPQFRDTQPSSKTEKQKEYLILLWTQPFGQWFPLNRCQVSSYSDQCILTDNRSLYHLANAVVIHHREVSSSKLLLPKSPRPEKQYWVWFNLESPSNCPNLNMADNIFNLTMTYRADSDIFTPYGWIERHGGTEPFSIPAKSKLVAWVVSNWNPNYERFKYYEDLKHHIDIDLYGRYHMPLPKANQSLILSKYKFYLAFENSKDTDYITEKLWKNALVSASVPIVMGPPRANYERFIPHDSFIHVDDFSSAQELASYILELDKDDKRYQS
;
A
#
# COMPACT_ATOMS: atom_id res chain seq x y z
N MET A 1 -53.41 43.66 8.88
CA MET A 1 -53.15 44.04 7.47
C MET A 1 -51.82 43.46 7.05
N SER A 2 -51.78 42.89 5.84
CA SER A 2 -50.61 42.33 5.11
C SER A 2 -49.96 41.10 5.77
N GLY A 3 -50.20 39.85 5.39
CA GLY A 3 -50.66 39.33 4.09
C GLY A 3 -49.48 39.20 3.12
N LYS A 4 -48.70 38.11 3.21
CA LYS A 4 -47.83 37.64 2.12
C LYS A 4 -47.88 36.11 2.03
N HIS A 5 -48.49 35.66 0.94
CA HIS A 5 -48.62 34.28 0.52
C HIS A 5 -47.28 33.73 0.00
N ILE A 6 -46.94 32.51 0.37
CA ILE A 6 -45.90 31.72 -0.29
C ILE A 6 -46.60 30.84 -1.33
N ILE A 7 -46.32 31.12 -2.60
CA ILE A 7 -46.81 30.37 -3.76
C ILE A 7 -45.95 29.10 -3.88
N GLN A 8 -46.58 27.92 -3.82
CA GLN A 8 -45.93 26.66 -4.13
C GLN A 8 -45.78 26.50 -5.66
N PRO A 9 -44.63 26.04 -6.19
CA PRO A 9 -44.53 25.64 -7.59
C PRO A 9 -45.23 24.29 -7.79
N GLN A 10 -46.25 24.26 -8.65
CA GLN A 10 -46.79 23.04 -9.23
C GLN A 10 -45.71 22.39 -10.11
N PHE A 11 -45.21 21.23 -9.70
CA PHE A 11 -44.48 20.34 -10.61
C PHE A 11 -45.50 19.68 -11.54
N ARG A 12 -45.40 20.00 -12.84
CA ARG A 12 -46.07 19.24 -13.90
C ARG A 12 -45.42 17.86 -13.98
N ASP A 13 -46.25 16.83 -13.95
CA ASP A 13 -45.88 15.46 -14.30
C ASP A 13 -45.39 15.39 -15.76
N THR A 14 -44.08 15.46 -15.95
CA THR A 14 -43.44 14.98 -17.18
C THR A 14 -43.02 13.54 -16.96
N GLN A 15 -43.72 12.64 -17.64
CA GLN A 15 -43.40 11.22 -17.77
C GLN A 15 -41.88 11.00 -18.01
N PRO A 16 -41.22 10.06 -17.30
CA PRO A 16 -39.87 9.68 -17.64
C PRO A 16 -39.90 8.92 -18.97
N SER A 17 -39.32 9.51 -20.02
CA SER A 17 -39.03 8.77 -21.24
C SER A 17 -37.99 7.71 -20.93
N SER A 18 -38.39 6.44 -21.03
CA SER A 18 -37.52 5.29 -20.89
C SER A 18 -36.53 5.21 -22.06
N LYS A 19 -35.30 5.63 -21.83
CA LYS A 19 -34.12 5.12 -22.53
C LYS A 19 -33.08 4.76 -21.49
N THR A 20 -33.15 3.51 -21.02
CA THR A 20 -32.07 2.91 -20.24
C THR A 20 -30.88 2.73 -21.18
N GLU A 21 -29.94 3.66 -21.19
CA GLU A 21 -28.62 3.42 -21.77
C GLU A 21 -28.03 2.20 -21.06
N LYS A 22 -27.70 1.14 -21.83
CA LYS A 22 -27.00 -0.01 -21.27
C LYS A 22 -25.68 0.49 -20.70
N GLN A 23 -25.57 0.45 -19.37
CA GLN A 23 -24.36 0.77 -18.66
C GLN A 23 -23.24 -0.17 -19.14
N LYS A 24 -22.11 0.40 -19.57
CA LYS A 24 -21.01 -0.36 -20.18
C LYS A 24 -20.24 -1.10 -19.09
N GLU A 25 -20.35 -2.43 -19.07
CA GLU A 25 -19.58 -3.28 -18.17
C GLU A 25 -18.18 -3.57 -18.74
N TYR A 26 -17.16 -3.50 -17.88
CA TYR A 26 -15.77 -3.81 -18.19
C TYR A 26 -15.37 -5.15 -17.57
N LEU A 27 -14.98 -6.10 -18.41
CA LEU A 27 -14.45 -7.39 -17.98
C LEU A 27 -12.93 -7.30 -17.82
N ILE A 28 -12.43 -7.51 -16.61
CA ILE A 28 -11.01 -7.50 -16.26
C ILE A 28 -10.59 -8.92 -15.89
N LEU A 29 -9.65 -9.48 -16.65
CA LEU A 29 -9.10 -10.82 -16.41
C LEU A 29 -7.81 -10.72 -15.60
N LEU A 30 -7.80 -11.32 -14.41
CA LEU A 30 -6.57 -11.60 -13.66
C LEU A 30 -5.93 -12.86 -14.24
N TRP A 31 -4.86 -12.68 -15.01
CA TRP A 31 -4.17 -13.80 -15.66
C TRP A 31 -3.47 -14.72 -14.65
N THR A 32 -2.95 -14.12 -13.58
CA THR A 32 -2.19 -14.78 -12.52
C THR A 32 -2.62 -14.22 -11.16
N GLN A 33 -2.83 -15.12 -10.19
CA GLN A 33 -3.08 -14.75 -8.81
C GLN A 33 -1.80 -14.15 -8.19
N PRO A 34 -1.82 -12.88 -7.71
CA PRO A 34 -0.61 -12.23 -7.22
C PRO A 34 0.01 -12.93 -6.02
N PHE A 35 1.33 -13.15 -6.05
CA PHE A 35 2.09 -13.82 -4.98
C PHE A 35 1.59 -15.24 -4.64
N GLY A 36 0.92 -15.90 -5.60
CA GLY A 36 0.26 -17.20 -5.37
C GLY A 36 -0.87 -17.14 -4.34
N GLN A 37 -1.36 -15.95 -3.99
CA GLN A 37 -2.46 -15.76 -3.04
C GLN A 37 -3.75 -15.43 -3.79
N TRP A 38 -4.87 -15.97 -3.32
CA TRP A 38 -6.16 -15.67 -3.90
C TRP A 38 -6.53 -14.20 -3.70
N PHE A 39 -6.69 -13.50 -4.81
CA PHE A 39 -7.23 -12.15 -4.83
C PHE A 39 -8.76 -12.22 -4.92
N PRO A 40 -9.48 -11.57 -3.99
CA PRO A 40 -10.93 -11.56 -4.02
C PRO A 40 -11.48 -10.83 -5.25
N LEU A 41 -12.18 -11.57 -6.10
CA LEU A 41 -12.73 -11.09 -7.38
C LEU A 41 -13.95 -10.16 -7.23
N ASN A 42 -14.45 -9.96 -6.01
CA ASN A 42 -15.51 -8.98 -5.73
C ASN A 42 -14.98 -7.55 -5.53
N ARG A 43 -13.67 -7.31 -5.66
CA ARG A 43 -13.01 -6.03 -5.38
C ARG A 43 -13.00 -5.01 -6.53
N CYS A 44 -13.98 -5.05 -7.44
CA CYS A 44 -14.24 -3.89 -8.32
C CYS A 44 -14.73 -2.65 -7.54
N GLN A 45 -14.95 -2.76 -6.23
CA GLN A 45 -15.52 -1.74 -5.35
C GLN A 45 -14.53 -0.62 -4.96
N VAL A 46 -13.89 0.01 -5.94
CA VAL A 46 -13.34 1.38 -5.76
C VAL A 46 -14.43 2.33 -6.26
N SER A 47 -14.84 3.30 -5.42
CA SER A 47 -15.91 4.32 -5.59
C SER A 47 -16.55 4.55 -6.98
N SER A 48 -17.84 4.95 -6.99
CA SER A 48 -18.64 5.48 -8.12
C SER A 48 -18.77 4.63 -9.40
N TYR A 49 -17.92 3.62 -9.62
CA TYR A 49 -17.91 2.74 -10.80
C TYR A 49 -17.97 1.25 -10.46
N SER A 50 -18.29 0.91 -9.20
CA SER A 50 -18.35 -0.47 -8.71
C SER A 50 -19.23 -1.39 -9.55
N ASP A 51 -20.28 -0.82 -10.16
CA ASP A 51 -21.30 -1.57 -10.90
C ASP A 51 -20.93 -1.76 -12.37
N GLN A 52 -19.76 -1.26 -12.80
CA GLN A 52 -19.31 -1.25 -14.19
C GLN A 52 -18.11 -2.17 -14.43
N CYS A 53 -17.71 -2.97 -13.45
CA CYS A 53 -16.51 -3.80 -13.51
C CYS A 53 -16.80 -5.23 -13.06
N ILE A 54 -16.29 -6.19 -13.83
CA ILE A 54 -16.34 -7.61 -13.53
C ILE A 54 -14.91 -8.13 -13.53
N LEU A 55 -14.42 -8.55 -12.36
CA LEU A 55 -13.13 -9.25 -12.24
C LEU A 55 -13.35 -10.76 -12.38
N THR A 56 -12.48 -11.41 -13.15
CA THR A 56 -12.48 -12.87 -13.30
C THR A 56 -11.05 -13.39 -13.39
N ASP A 57 -10.82 -14.64 -13.01
CA ASP A 57 -9.59 -15.39 -13.31
C ASP A 57 -9.84 -16.53 -14.33
N ASN A 58 -11.05 -16.60 -14.90
CA ASN A 58 -11.41 -17.56 -15.93
C ASN A 58 -10.75 -17.20 -17.27
N ARG A 59 -9.61 -17.84 -17.55
CA ARG A 59 -8.82 -17.62 -18.78
C ARG A 59 -9.58 -17.90 -20.07
N SER A 60 -10.65 -18.69 -20.05
CA SER A 60 -11.51 -18.91 -21.22
C SER A 60 -12.18 -17.63 -21.72
N LEU A 61 -12.31 -16.62 -20.85
CA LEU A 61 -12.87 -15.31 -21.18
C LEU A 61 -11.82 -14.32 -21.72
N TYR A 62 -10.58 -14.76 -21.95
CA TYR A 62 -9.49 -13.91 -22.46
C TYR A 62 -9.90 -13.08 -23.68
N HIS A 63 -10.59 -13.67 -24.65
CA HIS A 63 -10.97 -12.95 -25.87
C HIS A 63 -12.07 -11.88 -25.67
N LEU A 64 -12.79 -11.96 -24.54
CA LEU A 64 -13.86 -11.03 -24.18
C LEU A 64 -13.38 -9.95 -23.20
N ALA A 65 -12.26 -10.17 -22.53
CA ALA A 65 -11.75 -9.25 -21.51
C ALA A 65 -11.30 -7.92 -22.13
N ASN A 66 -11.72 -6.82 -21.51
CA ASN A 66 -11.27 -5.47 -21.85
C ASN A 66 -9.85 -5.20 -21.36
N ALA A 67 -9.46 -5.80 -20.24
CA ALA A 67 -8.10 -5.72 -19.72
C ALA A 67 -7.65 -7.08 -19.17
N VAL A 68 -6.36 -7.37 -19.30
CA VAL A 68 -5.71 -8.56 -18.74
C VAL A 68 -4.59 -8.10 -17.82
N VAL A 69 -4.77 -8.32 -16.53
CA VAL A 69 -3.80 -7.97 -15.48
C VAL A 69 -2.87 -9.16 -15.27
N ILE A 70 -1.57 -8.92 -15.43
CA ILE A 70 -0.54 -9.95 -15.37
C ILE A 70 0.45 -9.56 -14.27
N HIS A 71 0.54 -10.38 -13.23
CA HIS A 71 1.47 -10.16 -12.13
C HIS A 71 2.87 -10.60 -12.53
N HIS A 72 3.83 -9.67 -12.56
CA HIS A 72 5.18 -9.91 -13.07
C HIS A 72 5.86 -11.10 -12.40
N ARG A 73 5.78 -11.20 -11.08
CA ARG A 73 6.46 -12.23 -10.30
C ARG A 73 6.08 -13.65 -10.72
N GLU A 74 4.84 -13.84 -11.19
CA GLU A 74 4.36 -15.16 -11.62
C GLU A 74 4.78 -15.52 -13.04
N VAL A 75 5.18 -14.54 -13.85
CA VAL A 75 5.52 -14.74 -15.27
C VAL A 75 6.98 -14.46 -15.60
N SER A 76 7.74 -13.82 -14.70
CA SER A 76 9.09 -13.30 -14.96
C SER A 76 10.14 -14.38 -15.28
N SER A 77 9.84 -15.65 -15.03
CA SER A 77 10.72 -16.76 -15.37
C SER A 77 10.64 -17.17 -16.85
N SER A 78 9.54 -16.88 -17.54
CA SER A 78 9.38 -17.24 -18.96
C SER A 78 8.21 -16.54 -19.65
N LYS A 79 8.45 -16.05 -20.88
CA LYS A 79 7.39 -15.55 -21.77
C LYS A 79 6.29 -16.58 -22.06
N LEU A 80 6.57 -17.88 -21.93
CA LEU A 80 5.59 -18.94 -22.14
C LEU A 80 4.42 -18.91 -21.13
N LEU A 81 4.61 -18.18 -20.02
CA LEU A 81 3.61 -18.00 -18.97
C LEU A 81 2.63 -16.85 -19.27
N LEU A 82 2.90 -16.04 -20.30
CA LEU A 82 1.98 -15.00 -20.80
C LEU A 82 0.82 -15.63 -21.62
N PRO A 83 -0.29 -14.90 -21.84
CA PRO A 83 -1.33 -15.36 -22.76
C PRO A 83 -0.76 -15.62 -24.16
N LYS A 84 -1.03 -16.80 -24.71
CA LYS A 84 -0.49 -17.24 -26.02
C LYS A 84 -1.37 -16.81 -27.19
N SER A 85 -2.65 -16.58 -26.94
CA SER A 85 -3.61 -16.15 -27.97
C SER A 85 -3.31 -14.71 -28.40
N PRO A 86 -3.48 -14.36 -29.69
CA PRO A 86 -3.34 -12.98 -30.15
C PRO A 86 -4.18 -12.03 -29.30
N ARG A 87 -3.59 -10.89 -28.92
CA ARG A 87 -4.29 -9.85 -28.15
C ARG A 87 -5.37 -9.21 -29.01
N PRO A 88 -6.65 -9.22 -28.60
CA PRO A 88 -7.70 -8.48 -29.30
C PRO A 88 -7.37 -6.98 -29.40
N GLU A 89 -7.74 -6.31 -30.50
CA GLU A 89 -7.33 -4.93 -30.80
C GLU A 89 -7.60 -3.91 -29.70
N LYS A 90 -8.69 -4.08 -28.94
CA LYS A 90 -9.14 -3.16 -27.89
C LYS A 90 -8.82 -3.64 -26.47
N GLN A 91 -8.09 -4.73 -26.34
CA GLN A 91 -7.72 -5.28 -25.04
C GLN A 91 -6.42 -4.66 -24.54
N TYR A 92 -6.42 -4.20 -23.29
CA TYR A 92 -5.23 -3.73 -22.60
C TYR A 92 -4.54 -4.87 -21.86
N TRP A 93 -3.22 -4.99 -22.00
CA TRP A 93 -2.42 -5.79 -21.07
C TRP A 93 -1.80 -4.87 -20.03
N VAL A 94 -2.07 -5.17 -18.76
CA VAL A 94 -1.61 -4.39 -17.60
C VAL A 94 -0.50 -5.17 -16.90
N TRP A 95 0.69 -4.58 -16.85
CA TRP A 95 1.80 -5.10 -16.08
C TRP A 95 1.63 -4.74 -14.61
N PHE A 96 1.39 -5.74 -13.76
CA PHE A 96 1.20 -5.55 -12.33
C PHE A 96 2.42 -6.00 -11.55
N ASN A 97 2.99 -5.12 -10.74
CA ASN A 97 4.08 -5.47 -9.83
C ASN A 97 4.13 -4.51 -8.64
N LEU A 98 4.19 -5.07 -7.43
CA LEU A 98 4.39 -4.31 -6.20
C LEU A 98 5.77 -4.52 -5.59
N GLU A 99 6.60 -5.41 -6.15
CA GLU A 99 7.98 -5.57 -5.68
C GLU A 99 8.89 -4.50 -6.26
N SER A 100 9.90 -4.10 -5.50
CA SER A 100 10.88 -3.10 -5.92
C SER A 100 11.76 -3.60 -7.07
N PRO A 101 12.23 -2.72 -7.99
CA PRO A 101 13.14 -3.09 -9.06
C PRO A 101 14.38 -3.86 -8.58
N SER A 102 14.95 -3.44 -7.44
CA SER A 102 16.12 -4.10 -6.83
C SER A 102 15.86 -5.55 -6.41
N ASN A 103 14.59 -5.92 -6.16
CA ASN A 103 14.18 -7.25 -5.71
C ASN A 103 13.34 -8.00 -6.76
N CYS A 104 13.32 -7.50 -8.00
CA CYS A 104 12.48 -8.01 -9.06
C CYS A 104 13.33 -8.53 -10.23
N PRO A 105 13.41 -9.86 -10.45
CA PRO A 105 14.21 -10.39 -11.56
C PRO A 105 13.54 -10.16 -12.92
N ASN A 106 14.36 -10.12 -13.97
CA ASN A 106 13.94 -10.15 -15.37
C ASN A 106 12.90 -9.09 -15.75
N LEU A 107 13.02 -7.86 -15.24
CA LEU A 107 12.08 -6.76 -15.53
C LEU A 107 11.90 -6.51 -17.04
N ASN A 108 13.00 -6.67 -17.78
CA ASN A 108 13.10 -6.49 -19.23
C ASN A 108 12.61 -7.71 -20.06
N MET A 109 12.17 -8.80 -19.41
CA MET A 109 11.72 -9.99 -20.13
C MET A 109 10.59 -9.67 -21.10
N ALA A 110 9.68 -8.77 -20.77
CA ALA A 110 8.47 -8.50 -21.53
C ALA A 110 8.37 -7.03 -21.97
N ASP A 111 9.52 -6.41 -22.23
CA ASP A 111 9.60 -5.06 -22.77
C ASP A 111 8.73 -4.92 -24.02
N ASN A 112 7.99 -3.82 -24.08
CA ASN A 112 7.09 -3.44 -25.19
C ASN A 112 5.88 -4.36 -25.41
N ILE A 113 5.59 -5.29 -24.49
CA ILE A 113 4.41 -6.17 -24.60
C ILE A 113 3.19 -5.56 -23.88
N PHE A 114 3.40 -4.84 -22.78
CA PHE A 114 2.33 -4.27 -21.96
C PHE A 114 1.90 -2.89 -22.45
N ASN A 115 0.62 -2.56 -22.25
CA ASN A 115 0.06 -1.25 -22.56
C ASN A 115 0.11 -0.30 -21.37
N LEU A 116 -0.10 -0.84 -20.16
CA LEU A 116 -0.22 -0.06 -18.93
C LEU A 116 0.62 -0.69 -17.83
N THR A 117 1.12 0.15 -16.94
CA THR A 117 1.81 -0.22 -15.71
C THR A 117 0.89 -0.01 -14.51
N MET A 118 0.85 -0.98 -13.60
CA MET A 118 0.12 -0.92 -12.34
C MET A 118 1.09 -1.24 -11.20
N THR A 119 1.54 -0.22 -10.48
CA THR A 119 2.63 -0.35 -9.51
C THR A 119 2.52 0.65 -8.36
N TYR A 120 3.42 0.54 -7.38
CA TYR A 120 3.55 1.53 -6.31
C TYR A 120 4.20 2.86 -6.74
N ARG A 121 4.77 2.97 -7.95
CA ARG A 121 5.40 4.23 -8.39
C ARG A 121 4.34 5.25 -8.79
N ALA A 122 4.52 6.51 -8.36
CA ALA A 122 3.55 7.57 -8.58
C ALA A 122 3.38 7.96 -10.06
N ASP A 123 4.33 7.58 -10.92
CA ASP A 123 4.31 7.82 -12.37
C ASP A 123 3.91 6.58 -13.19
N SER A 124 3.37 5.54 -12.54
CA SER A 124 2.73 4.43 -13.27
C SER A 124 1.34 4.83 -13.79
N ASP A 125 0.90 4.19 -14.87
CA ASP A 125 -0.40 4.46 -15.48
C ASP A 125 -1.56 4.22 -14.50
N ILE A 126 -1.40 3.23 -13.62
CA ILE A 126 -2.33 2.88 -12.55
C ILE A 126 -1.56 2.83 -11.22
N PHE A 127 -1.51 3.98 -10.55
CA PHE A 127 -0.88 4.11 -9.24
C PHE A 127 -1.60 3.25 -8.17
N THR A 128 -0.88 2.26 -7.64
CA THR A 128 -1.36 1.28 -6.65
C THR A 128 -0.40 1.26 -5.45
N PRO A 129 -0.42 2.29 -4.58
CA PRO A 129 0.42 2.31 -3.40
C PRO A 129 -0.06 1.28 -2.36
N TYR A 130 0.82 0.98 -1.41
CA TYR A 130 0.48 0.10 -0.28
C TYR A 130 -0.47 0.75 0.74
N GLY A 131 -0.60 2.08 0.69
CA GLY A 131 -1.51 2.86 1.53
C GLY A 131 -1.49 4.34 1.14
N TRP A 132 -2.41 5.10 1.71
CA TRP A 132 -2.52 6.55 1.53
C TRP A 132 -3.15 7.18 2.77
N ILE A 133 -3.02 8.49 2.90
CA ILE A 133 -3.67 9.27 3.97
C ILE A 133 -4.95 9.87 3.41
N GLU A 134 -6.05 9.72 4.17
CA GLU A 134 -7.28 10.44 3.93
C GLU A 134 -7.57 11.37 5.09
N ARG A 135 -8.11 12.55 4.80
CA ARG A 135 -8.60 13.44 5.85
C ARG A 135 -9.83 12.81 6.49
N HIS A 136 -9.71 12.50 7.77
CA HIS A 136 -10.85 12.10 8.56
C HIS A 136 -11.76 13.32 8.80
N GLY A 137 -12.97 13.30 8.25
CA GLY A 137 -13.96 14.37 8.41
C GLY A 137 -14.72 14.33 9.75
N GLY A 138 -14.47 13.34 10.60
CA GLY A 138 -15.10 13.22 11.91
C GLY A 138 -14.41 14.06 12.98
N THR A 139 -15.20 14.49 13.96
CA THR A 139 -14.77 15.31 15.10
C THR A 139 -14.26 14.49 16.29
N GLU A 140 -14.25 13.17 16.18
CA GLU A 140 -13.84 12.29 17.28
C GLU A 140 -12.33 12.44 17.55
N PRO A 141 -11.93 12.69 18.81
CA PRO A 141 -10.52 12.80 19.15
C PRO A 141 -9.84 11.43 18.97
N PHE A 142 -8.76 11.41 18.21
CA PHE A 142 -7.91 10.22 18.13
C PHE A 142 -7.22 10.00 19.49
N SER A 143 -7.45 8.83 20.08
CA SER A 143 -6.77 8.43 21.32
C SER A 143 -5.64 7.47 21.00
N ILE A 144 -4.43 7.80 21.45
CA ILE A 144 -3.26 6.95 21.28
C ILE A 144 -3.43 5.72 22.18
N PRO A 145 -3.36 4.49 21.64
CA PRO A 145 -3.43 3.28 22.45
C PRO A 145 -2.33 3.25 23.51
N ALA A 146 -2.63 2.67 24.67
CA ALA A 146 -1.64 2.50 25.73
C ALA A 146 -0.41 1.73 25.22
N LYS A 147 0.76 2.34 25.39
CA LYS A 147 2.05 1.80 24.98
C LYS A 147 2.76 1.18 26.17
N SER A 148 3.27 -0.05 26.01
CA SER A 148 3.97 -0.78 27.07
C SER A 148 5.34 -1.31 26.62
N LYS A 149 5.69 -1.08 25.35
CA LYS A 149 6.95 -1.49 24.75
C LYS A 149 7.53 -0.37 23.90
N LEU A 150 8.84 -0.43 23.68
CA LEU A 150 9.57 0.65 23.04
C LEU A 150 9.64 0.48 21.51
N VAL A 151 10.48 -0.43 21.02
CA VAL A 151 10.72 -0.63 19.57
C VAL A 151 10.40 -2.07 19.15
N ALA A 152 9.67 -2.22 18.04
CA ALA A 152 9.49 -3.49 17.36
C ALA A 152 10.03 -3.46 15.93
N TRP A 153 10.48 -4.61 15.44
CA TRP A 153 10.76 -4.84 14.03
C TRP A 153 10.22 -6.18 13.55
N VAL A 154 9.42 -6.16 12.46
CA VAL A 154 8.92 -7.38 11.82
C VAL A 154 9.71 -7.61 10.55
N VAL A 155 10.48 -8.71 10.52
CA VAL A 155 11.39 -9.01 9.42
C VAL A 155 11.39 -10.51 9.13
N SER A 156 11.15 -10.85 7.85
CA SER A 156 11.13 -12.25 7.39
C SER A 156 12.21 -12.56 6.35
N ASN A 157 12.77 -11.54 5.70
CA ASN A 157 13.89 -11.69 4.76
C ASN A 157 15.17 -11.23 5.46
N TRP A 158 15.73 -12.15 6.24
CA TRP A 158 16.89 -11.96 7.11
C TRP A 158 18.17 -12.33 6.36
N ASN A 159 18.93 -11.33 5.91
CA ASN A 159 20.17 -11.52 5.16
C ASN A 159 21.23 -10.53 5.66
N PRO A 160 22.40 -11.02 6.14
CA PRO A 160 23.47 -10.17 6.65
C PRO A 160 24.01 -9.13 5.66
N ASN A 161 23.83 -9.38 4.37
CA ASN A 161 24.33 -8.48 3.33
C ASN A 161 23.43 -7.26 3.11
N TYR A 162 22.18 -7.27 3.58
CA TYR A 162 21.28 -6.14 3.41
C TYR A 162 21.62 -4.99 4.33
N GLU A 163 21.49 -3.78 3.80
CA GLU A 163 21.75 -2.53 4.54
C GLU A 163 20.93 -2.44 5.83
N ARG A 164 19.62 -2.74 5.77
CA ARG A 164 18.76 -2.76 6.96
C ARG A 164 19.22 -3.71 8.06
N PHE A 165 19.85 -4.83 7.69
CA PHE A 165 20.37 -5.78 8.68
C PHE A 165 21.60 -5.17 9.35
N LYS A 166 22.53 -4.61 8.55
CA LYS A 166 23.74 -3.96 9.07
C LYS A 166 23.39 -2.79 9.99
N TYR A 167 22.42 -1.98 9.61
CA TYR A 167 21.95 -0.87 10.43
C TYR A 167 21.30 -1.35 11.74
N TYR A 168 20.48 -2.40 11.67
CA TYR A 168 19.94 -3.04 12.88
C TYR A 168 21.04 -3.59 13.80
N GLU A 169 22.07 -4.23 13.24
CA GLU A 169 23.18 -4.79 14.01
C GLU A 169 23.95 -3.71 14.77
N ASP A 170 24.09 -2.50 14.22
CA ASP A 170 24.62 -1.35 14.97
C ASP A 170 23.60 -0.85 16.00
N LEU A 171 22.34 -0.62 15.59
CA LEU A 171 21.31 -0.01 16.43
C LEU A 171 21.02 -0.82 17.70
N LYS A 172 21.00 -2.15 17.61
CA LYS A 172 20.70 -3.04 18.75
C LYS A 172 21.70 -2.93 19.91
N HIS A 173 22.88 -2.34 19.68
CA HIS A 173 23.85 -2.09 20.75
C HIS A 173 23.48 -0.89 21.62
N HIS A 174 22.54 -0.06 21.17
CA HIS A 174 22.18 1.21 21.81
C HIS A 174 20.73 1.24 22.31
N ILE A 175 19.87 0.35 21.82
CA ILE A 175 18.45 0.28 22.20
C ILE A 175 17.93 -1.15 22.03
N ASP A 176 17.05 -1.57 22.94
CA ASP A 176 16.38 -2.87 22.86
C ASP A 176 15.32 -2.87 21.75
N ILE A 177 15.35 -3.89 20.90
CA ILE A 177 14.45 -4.05 19.76
C ILE A 177 13.82 -5.44 19.78
N ASP A 178 12.50 -5.49 19.90
CA ASP A 178 11.76 -6.76 19.82
C ASP A 178 11.60 -7.21 18.37
N LEU A 179 12.13 -8.40 18.06
CA LEU A 179 12.10 -8.97 16.72
C LEU A 179 10.95 -9.96 16.53
N TYR A 180 10.23 -9.79 15.42
CA TYR A 180 9.18 -10.71 14.97
C TYR A 180 9.44 -11.18 13.53
N GLY A 181 8.93 -12.37 13.20
CA GLY A 181 8.96 -12.89 11.83
C GLY A 181 9.48 -14.32 11.76
N ARG A 182 9.87 -14.75 10.55
CA ARG A 182 10.21 -16.16 10.23
C ARG A 182 11.24 -16.79 11.18
N TYR A 183 12.22 -16.01 11.63
CA TYR A 183 13.34 -16.47 12.45
C TYR A 183 13.32 -15.93 13.88
N HIS A 184 12.23 -15.28 14.30
CA HIS A 184 12.13 -14.58 15.58
C HIS A 184 10.80 -14.90 16.27
N MET A 185 10.29 -13.99 17.11
CA MET A 185 9.00 -14.19 17.75
C MET A 185 7.88 -14.34 16.72
N PRO A 186 6.95 -15.29 16.91
CA PRO A 186 5.81 -15.45 16.01
C PRO A 186 4.89 -14.24 16.11
N LEU A 187 4.38 -13.80 14.96
CA LEU A 187 3.42 -12.71 14.87
C LEU A 187 2.21 -13.15 14.06
N PRO A 188 1.14 -13.64 14.73
CA PRO A 188 -0.06 -14.09 14.04
C PRO A 188 -0.72 -12.94 13.28
N LYS A 189 -0.98 -13.11 11.97
CA LYS A 189 -1.57 -12.07 11.11
C LYS A 189 -2.86 -11.46 11.67
N ALA A 190 -3.70 -12.28 12.32
CA ALA A 190 -4.96 -11.85 12.92
C ALA A 190 -4.78 -10.85 14.08
N ASN A 191 -3.69 -10.96 14.83
CA ASN A 191 -3.43 -10.14 16.02
C ASN A 191 -2.26 -9.16 15.81
N GLN A 192 -1.77 -9.03 14.58
CA GLN A 192 -0.57 -8.28 14.27
C GLN A 192 -0.68 -6.81 14.73
N SER A 193 -1.73 -6.10 14.30
CA SER A 193 -1.91 -4.69 14.67
C SER A 193 -2.11 -4.50 16.18
N LEU A 194 -2.80 -5.43 16.85
CA LEU A 194 -2.98 -5.39 18.31
C LEU A 194 -1.68 -5.62 19.09
N ILE A 195 -0.79 -6.47 18.57
CA ILE A 195 0.52 -6.72 19.19
C ILE A 195 1.43 -5.52 18.95
N LEU A 196 1.49 -5.03 17.71
CA LEU A 196 2.32 -3.90 17.33
C LEU A 196 1.84 -2.59 17.98
N SER A 197 0.55 -2.45 18.28
CA SER A 197 0.02 -1.26 18.92
C SER A 197 0.53 -1.02 20.33
N LYS A 198 1.16 -2.03 20.96
CA LYS A 198 1.81 -1.90 22.27
C LYS A 198 3.15 -1.15 22.20
N TYR A 199 3.72 -0.99 21.00
CA TYR A 199 5.01 -0.33 20.79
C TYR A 199 4.84 1.15 20.48
N LYS A 200 5.68 1.99 21.09
CA LYS A 200 5.79 3.42 20.74
C LYS A 200 6.34 3.58 19.32
N PHE A 201 7.41 2.85 19.01
CA PHE A 201 8.14 2.96 17.74
C PHE A 201 8.14 1.64 16.98
N TYR A 202 8.18 1.75 15.65
CA TYR A 202 8.25 0.60 14.76
C TYR A 202 9.31 0.82 13.68
N LEU A 203 10.24 -0.12 13.52
CA LEU A 203 11.24 -0.08 12.44
C LEU A 203 10.58 -0.47 11.10
N ALA A 204 10.22 0.53 10.30
CA ALA A 204 9.65 0.37 8.97
C ALA A 204 10.76 0.30 7.89
N PHE A 205 11.69 -0.65 8.04
CA PHE A 205 12.86 -0.77 7.17
C PHE A 205 12.55 -1.55 5.88
N GLU A 206 12.61 -0.86 4.75
CA GLU A 206 12.39 -1.44 3.43
C GLU A 206 13.52 -2.36 2.98
N ASN A 207 13.23 -3.21 2.00
CA ASN A 207 14.23 -4.13 1.42
C ASN A 207 15.02 -3.49 0.26
N SER A 208 14.70 -2.26 -0.14
CA SER A 208 15.44 -1.43 -1.08
C SER A 208 15.15 0.05 -0.82
N LYS A 209 15.88 0.93 -1.50
CA LYS A 209 15.68 2.39 -1.45
C LYS A 209 15.07 2.95 -2.75
N ASP A 210 14.41 2.09 -3.52
CA ASP A 210 13.86 2.45 -4.83
C ASP A 210 12.77 3.52 -4.68
N THR A 211 12.78 4.55 -5.53
CA THR A 211 11.83 5.68 -5.50
C THR A 211 10.38 5.24 -5.32
N ASP A 212 9.67 5.89 -4.40
CA ASP A 212 8.28 5.62 -4.00
C ASP A 212 8.01 4.27 -3.31
N TYR A 213 9.03 3.43 -3.07
CA TYR A 213 8.85 2.13 -2.44
C TYR A 213 8.61 2.25 -0.92
N ILE A 214 7.35 2.51 -0.56
CA ILE A 214 6.86 2.66 0.81
C ILE A 214 5.74 1.64 1.02
N THR A 215 5.99 0.61 1.81
CA THR A 215 5.19 -0.63 1.81
C THR A 215 4.30 -0.79 3.05
N GLU A 216 3.76 -2.00 3.25
CA GLU A 216 2.98 -2.36 4.45
C GLU A 216 3.72 -2.06 5.76
N LYS A 217 5.06 -1.97 5.75
CA LYS A 217 5.86 -1.67 6.94
C LYS A 217 5.51 -0.31 7.52
N LEU A 218 5.38 0.70 6.67
CA LEU A 218 4.94 2.02 7.09
C LEU A 218 3.42 2.03 7.30
N TRP A 219 2.67 1.67 6.26
CA TRP A 219 1.22 1.88 6.24
C TRP A 219 0.47 0.98 7.23
N LYS A 220 0.73 -0.32 7.19
CA LYS A 220 -0.03 -1.32 7.96
C LYS A 220 0.60 -1.62 9.32
N ASN A 221 1.93 -1.69 9.39
CA ASN A 221 2.58 -2.17 10.61
C ASN A 221 2.80 -1.02 11.59
N ALA A 222 3.22 0.16 11.13
CA ALA A 222 3.40 1.34 11.98
C ALA A 222 2.11 2.15 12.15
N LEU A 223 1.61 2.78 11.08
CA LEU A 223 0.54 3.77 11.18
C LEU A 223 -0.79 3.18 11.68
N VAL A 224 -1.25 2.06 11.10
CA VAL A 224 -2.47 1.37 11.57
C VAL A 224 -2.33 0.86 13.02
N SER A 225 -1.12 0.61 13.51
CA SER A 225 -0.86 0.24 14.90
C SER A 225 -0.67 1.44 15.82
N ALA A 226 -0.83 2.67 15.32
CA ALA A 226 -0.56 3.91 16.04
C ALA A 226 0.87 3.97 16.64
N SER A 227 1.85 3.39 15.96
CA SER A 227 3.26 3.45 16.33
C SER A 227 3.98 4.44 15.41
N VAL A 228 4.90 5.22 15.97
CA VAL A 228 5.72 6.16 15.19
C VAL A 228 6.66 5.36 14.28
N PRO A 229 6.58 5.50 12.95
CA PRO A 229 7.46 4.80 12.03
C PRO A 229 8.88 5.39 12.07
N ILE A 230 9.86 4.52 12.29
CA ILE A 230 11.28 4.79 12.03
C ILE A 230 11.61 4.16 10.68
N VAL A 231 11.82 4.98 9.66
CA VAL A 231 11.88 4.54 8.26
C VAL A 231 13.31 4.47 7.75
N MET A 232 13.56 3.43 6.96
CA MET A 232 14.76 3.28 6.13
C MET A 232 14.31 2.80 4.77
N GLY A 233 14.56 3.58 3.72
CA GLY A 233 14.07 3.30 2.36
C GLY A 233 14.49 4.41 1.41
N PRO A 234 13.59 4.90 0.54
CA PRO A 234 13.85 6.05 -0.33
C PRO A 234 14.29 7.29 0.47
N PRO A 235 14.87 8.33 -0.15
CA PRO A 235 15.27 9.54 0.57
C PRO A 235 14.09 10.19 1.33
N ARG A 236 14.36 10.88 2.44
CA ARG A 236 13.35 11.57 3.26
C ARG A 236 12.34 12.38 2.45
N ALA A 237 12.81 13.19 1.51
CA ALA A 237 11.94 14.00 0.64
C ALA A 237 10.94 13.16 -0.19
N ASN A 238 11.23 11.88 -0.44
CA ASN A 238 10.31 10.96 -1.08
C ASN A 238 9.15 10.57 -0.13
N TYR A 239 9.42 10.35 1.15
CA TYR A 239 8.36 10.07 2.14
C TYR A 239 7.44 11.28 2.32
N GLU A 240 8.00 12.48 2.34
CA GLU A 240 7.26 13.75 2.51
C GLU A 240 6.27 14.04 1.38
N ARG A 241 6.38 13.35 0.23
CA ARG A 241 5.38 13.41 -0.85
C ARG A 241 4.10 12.67 -0.51
N PHE A 242 4.12 11.73 0.43
CA PHE A 242 3.01 10.83 0.76
C PHE A 242 2.50 10.97 2.19
N ILE A 243 3.34 11.38 3.14
CA ILE A 243 3.00 11.56 4.55
C ILE A 243 3.59 12.87 5.11
N PRO A 244 2.99 13.47 6.16
CA PRO A 244 3.52 14.67 6.80
C PRO A 244 4.97 14.51 7.29
N HIS A 245 5.78 15.57 7.18
CA HIS A 245 7.19 15.54 7.58
C HIS A 245 7.44 15.19 9.06
N ASP A 246 6.53 15.56 9.96
CA ASP A 246 6.65 15.29 11.40
C ASP A 246 6.07 13.93 11.80
N SER A 247 5.45 13.17 10.88
CA SER A 247 4.78 11.91 11.23
C SER A 247 5.68 10.67 11.18
N PHE A 248 6.99 10.85 10.96
CA PHE A 248 7.96 9.76 10.87
C PHE A 248 9.37 10.21 11.24
N ILE A 249 10.22 9.26 11.62
CA ILE A 249 11.64 9.46 11.91
C ILE A 249 12.44 8.80 10.78
N HIS A 250 13.24 9.56 10.05
CA HIS A 250 14.10 8.98 9.00
C HIS A 250 15.48 8.65 9.56
N VAL A 251 16.00 7.46 9.27
CA VAL A 251 17.33 7.04 9.78
C VAL A 251 18.46 7.97 9.31
N ASP A 252 18.34 8.52 8.10
CA ASP A 252 19.33 9.45 7.53
C ASP A 252 19.28 10.87 8.13
N ASP A 253 18.34 11.15 9.05
CA ASP A 253 18.33 12.41 9.82
C ASP A 253 19.41 12.43 10.91
N PHE A 254 20.06 11.29 11.16
CA PHE A 254 21.04 11.07 12.21
C PHE A 254 22.38 10.67 11.62
N SER A 255 23.47 11.12 12.24
CA SER A 255 24.83 10.78 11.84
C SER A 255 25.21 9.33 12.17
N SER A 256 24.49 8.69 13.10
CA SER A 256 24.77 7.31 13.54
C SER A 256 23.53 6.63 14.15
N ALA A 257 23.57 5.30 14.24
CA ALA A 257 22.56 4.52 14.94
C ALA A 257 22.49 4.85 16.45
N GLN A 258 23.62 5.23 17.07
CA GLN A 258 23.67 5.68 18.46
C GLN A 258 22.91 6.99 18.68
N GLU A 259 23.03 7.93 17.74
CA GLU A 259 22.31 9.20 17.80
C GLU A 259 20.81 8.98 17.64
N LEU A 260 20.39 8.14 16.69
CA LEU A 260 18.99 7.72 16.54
C LEU A 260 18.46 7.06 17.84
N ALA A 261 19.22 6.14 18.44
CA ALA A 261 18.83 5.49 19.68
C ALA A 261 18.68 6.49 20.84
N SER A 262 19.59 7.46 20.93
CA SER A 262 19.52 8.53 21.94
C SER A 262 18.26 9.38 21.75
N TYR A 263 17.95 9.77 20.51
CA TYR A 263 16.73 10.49 20.17
C TYR A 263 15.46 9.70 20.55
N ILE A 264 15.41 8.41 20.27
CA ILE A 264 14.27 7.55 20.63
C ILE A 264 14.09 7.48 22.15
N LEU A 265 15.18 7.31 22.91
CA LEU A 265 15.16 7.23 24.37
C LEU A 265 14.81 8.56 25.05
N GLU A 266 15.15 9.70 24.42
CA GLU A 266 14.68 11.02 24.85
C GLU A 266 13.19 11.19 24.59
N LEU A 267 12.72 10.81 23.39
CA LEU A 267 11.32 10.91 23.01
C LEU A 267 10.42 9.98 23.84
N ASP A 268 10.92 8.81 24.25
CA ASP A 268 10.22 7.91 25.17
C ASP A 268 9.89 8.56 26.52
N LYS A 269 10.75 9.48 26.98
CA LYS A 269 10.60 10.17 28.28
C LYS A 269 9.75 11.45 28.18
N ASP A 270 9.41 11.90 26.97
CA ASP A 270 8.64 13.11 26.74
C ASP A 270 7.33 12.79 26.01
N ASP A 271 6.29 12.51 26.79
CA ASP A 271 4.97 12.18 26.27
C ASP A 271 4.38 13.31 25.42
N LYS A 272 4.73 14.59 25.66
CA LYS A 272 4.20 15.70 24.87
C LYS A 272 4.81 15.70 23.48
N ARG A 273 6.14 15.54 23.38
CA ARG A 273 6.83 15.43 22.09
C ARG A 273 6.47 14.15 21.34
N TYR A 274 6.22 13.05 22.06
CA TYR A 274 5.79 11.81 21.44
C TYR A 274 4.38 11.91 20.82
N GLN A 275 3.50 12.74 21.40
CA GLN A 275 2.10 12.90 20.97
C GLN A 275 1.86 14.05 19.99
N SER A 276 2.85 14.92 19.76
CA SER A 276 2.77 16.05 18.82
C SER A 276 2.89 15.58 17.38
#